data_AF-A0A0W0STM8-F1
#
_entry.id   AF-A0A0W0STM8-F1
#
_cell.length_a   1.000
_cell.length_b   1.000
_cell.length_c   1.000
_cell.angle_alpha   90.00
_cell.angle_beta   90.00
_cell.angle_gamma   90.00
#
_symmetry.space_group_name_H-M   'P 1'
#
loop_
_entity.id
_entity.type
_entity.pdbx_description
1 polymer ?
#
loop_
_entity_poly.entity_id
_entity_poly.type
_entity_poly.pdbx_seq_one_letter_code
_entity_poly.pdbx_strand_id
1 'polypeptide(L)' 'MALVIIDGVVDLPKTREAIPDKADEFFVKSKGIADTVFWLTNQSPSAWSFEVETRPFAETW' A
#
# COMPACT_ATOMS: atom_id res chain seq x y z
N MET A 1 11.84 5.14 13.62
CA MET A 1 10.38 4.88 13.63
C MET A 1 9.82 5.59 12.41
N ALA A 2 8.95 4.93 11.65
CA ALA A 2 8.30 5.51 10.46
C ALA A 2 6.80 5.25 10.53
N LEU A 3 6.02 6.15 9.96
CA LEU A 3 4.58 6.00 9.74
C LEU A 3 4.35 5.48 8.32
N VAL A 4 3.51 4.46 8.19
CA VAL A 4 3.10 3.91 6.90
C VAL A 4 1.58 4.03 6.80
N ILE A 5 1.12 4.84 5.85
CA ILE A 5 -0.28 5.02 5.54
C ILE A 5 -0.65 4.07 4.41
N ILE A 6 -1.74 3.32 4.60
CA ILE A 6 -2.33 2.49 3.56
C ILE A 6 -3.62 3.22 3.16
N ASP A 7 -3.56 3.92 2.04
CA ASP A 7 -4.70 4.65 1.48
C ASP A 7 -5.34 3.80 0.39
N GLY A 8 -6.59 3.40 0.60
CA GLY A 8 -7.34 2.51 -0.30
C GLY A 8 -7.70 1.14 0.30
N VAL A 9 -8.44 0.35 -0.47
CA VAL A 9 -8.96 -0.96 -0.02
C VAL A 9 -7.91 -2.04 -0.23
N VAL A 10 -7.45 -2.67 0.85
CA VAL A 10 -6.49 -3.78 0.78
C VAL A 10 -7.11 -5.00 0.10
N ASP A 11 -6.35 -5.63 -0.79
CA ASP A 11 -6.73 -6.85 -1.49
C ASP A 11 -6.75 -8.07 -0.55
N LEU A 12 -7.92 -8.33 0.04
CA LEU A 12 -8.19 -9.44 0.94
C LEU A 12 -9.39 -10.24 0.40
N PRO A 13 -9.50 -11.54 0.69
CA PRO A 13 -10.65 -12.34 0.25
C PRO A 13 -11.99 -11.70 0.63
N LYS A 14 -12.11 -11.20 1.86
CA LYS A 14 -13.32 -10.52 2.35
C LYS A 14 -13.64 -9.21 1.62
N THR A 15 -12.64 -8.44 1.21
CA THR A 15 -12.88 -7.17 0.49
C THR A 15 -13.23 -7.42 -0.97
N ARG A 16 -12.69 -8.49 -1.57
CA ARG A 16 -13.12 -9.01 -2.89
C ARG A 16 -14.55 -9.50 -2.89
N GLU A 17 -14.95 -10.23 -1.86
CA GLU A 17 -16.34 -10.68 -1.69
C GLU A 17 -17.31 -9.51 -1.50
N ALA A 18 -16.89 -8.48 -0.76
CA ALA A 18 -17.71 -7.30 -0.51
C ALA A 18 -17.85 -6.37 -1.72
N ILE A 19 -16.89 -6.37 -2.65
CA ILE A 19 -16.88 -5.49 -3.83
C ILE A 19 -16.39 -6.25 -5.08
N PRO A 20 -17.15 -7.25 -5.57
CA PRO A 20 -16.68 -8.21 -6.58
C PRO A 20 -16.46 -7.60 -7.97
N ASP A 21 -17.15 -6.49 -8.28
CA ASP A 21 -17.13 -5.87 -9.62
C ASP A 21 -15.92 -4.95 -9.86
N LYS A 22 -15.05 -4.78 -8.87
CA LYS A 22 -13.87 -3.91 -8.99
C LYS A 22 -12.70 -4.64 -9.63
N ALA A 23 -12.05 -3.95 -10.58
CA ALA A 23 -10.84 -4.42 -11.22
C ALA A 23 -9.69 -4.61 -10.22
N ASP A 24 -8.68 -5.36 -10.63
CA ASP A 24 -7.54 -5.71 -9.77
C ASP A 24 -6.79 -4.48 -9.26
N GLU A 25 -6.67 -3.47 -10.13
CA GLU A 25 -5.95 -2.22 -9.92
C GLU A 25 -6.64 -1.28 -8.92
N PHE A 26 -7.90 -1.55 -8.57
CA PHE A 26 -8.62 -0.81 -7.52
C PHE A 26 -8.07 -1.10 -6.12
N PHE A 27 -7.48 -2.28 -5.91
CA PHE A 27 -7.08 -2.73 -4.58
C PHE A 27 -5.60 -2.47 -4.31
N VAL A 28 -5.28 -2.06 -3.09
CA VAL A 28 -3.91 -2.01 -2.60
C VAL A 28 -3.42 -3.44 -2.37
N LYS A 29 -2.32 -3.81 -3.02
CA LYS A 29 -1.75 -5.15 -2.90
C LYS A 29 -0.90 -5.27 -1.64
N SER A 30 -1.20 -6.28 -0.81
CA SER A 30 -0.40 -6.61 0.38
C SER A 30 1.10 -6.80 0.07
N LYS A 31 1.42 -7.34 -1.11
CA LYS A 31 2.80 -7.44 -1.58
C LYS A 31 3.47 -6.06 -1.74
N GLY A 32 2.79 -5.09 -2.36
CA GLY A 32 3.33 -3.74 -2.54
C GLY A 32 3.53 -3.00 -1.21
N ILE A 33 2.62 -3.20 -0.26
CA ILE A 33 2.76 -2.70 1.11
C ILE A 33 4.01 -3.32 1.76
N ALA A 34 4.15 -4.65 1.71
CA ALA A 34 5.30 -5.36 2.30
C ALA A 34 6.63 -4.93 1.67
N ASP A 35 6.68 -4.77 0.35
CA ASP A 35 7.88 -4.31 -0.36
C ASP A 35 8.26 -2.88 0.09
N THR A 36 7.28 -1.99 0.28
CA THR A 36 7.49 -0.62 0.80
C THR A 36 8.03 -0.62 2.22
N VAL A 37 7.43 -1.42 3.11
CA VAL A 37 7.89 -1.55 4.50
C VAL A 37 9.29 -2.15 4.54
N PHE A 38 9.58 -3.16 3.72
CA PHE A 38 10.92 -3.73 3.63
C PHE A 38 11.93 -2.70 3.14
N TRP A 39 11.61 -1.90 2.13
CA TRP A 39 12.46 -0.81 1.68
C TRP A 39 12.74 0.20 2.80
N LEU A 40 11.73 0.60 3.58
CA LEU A 40 11.91 1.50 4.73
C LEU A 40 12.95 0.97 5.73
N THR A 41 12.94 -0.34 6.01
CA THR A 41 13.91 -0.95 6.94
C THR A 41 15.35 -0.94 6.42
N ASN A 42 15.54 -0.77 5.12
CA ASN A 42 16.86 -0.80 4.46
C ASN A 42 17.33 0.59 4.01
N GLN A 43 16.63 1.67 4.36
CA GLN A 43 17.03 3.02 3.96
C GLN A 43 18.40 3.42 4.52
N SER A 44 19.21 4.08 3.69
CA SER A 44 20.41 4.77 4.16
C SER A 44 20.03 5.80 5.24
N PRO A 45 20.76 5.88 6.36
CA PRO A 45 20.54 6.90 7.38
C PRO A 45 20.59 8.34 6.85
N SER A 46 21.23 8.58 5.71
CA SER A 46 21.27 9.89 5.04
C SER A 46 19.96 10.30 4.36
N ALA A 47 18.98 9.41 4.26
CA ALA A 47 17.74 9.61 3.51
C ALA A 47 16.55 8.86 4.12
N TRP A 48 16.41 8.91 5.45
CA TRP A 48 15.26 8.29 6.11
C TRP A 48 13.95 9.03 5.83
N SER A 49 12.92 8.24 5.54
CA SER A 49 11.54 8.71 5.47
C SER A 49 10.90 8.63 6.85
N PHE A 50 10.26 9.71 7.27
CA PHE A 50 9.40 9.68 8.46
C PHE A 50 8.04 9.07 8.13
N GLU A 51 7.47 9.41 6.98
CA GLU A 51 6.15 8.97 6.53
C GLU A 51 6.19 8.53 5.07
N VAL A 52 5.45 7.47 4.76
CA VAL A 52 5.16 7.04 3.39
C VAL A 52 3.71 6.61 3.26
N GLU A 53 3.18 6.77 2.05
CA GLU A 53 1.82 6.36 1.70
C GLU A 53 1.87 5.29 0.61
N THR A 54 1.11 4.23 0.82
CA THR A 54 0.90 3.16 -0.16
C THR A 54 -0.54 3.22 -0.63
N ARG A 55 -0.74 3.26 -1.94
CA ARG A 55 -2.05 3.43 -2.56
C ARG A 55 -2.17 2.72 -3.90
N PRO A 56 -3.38 2.42 -4.40
CA PRO A 56 -3.56 1.75 -5.67
C PRO A 56 -3.38 2.74 -6.83
N PHE A 57 -3.06 2.22 -8.01
CA PHE A 57 -2.87 3.05 -9.21
C PHE A 57 -4.19 3.63 -9.74
N ALA A 58 -5.32 2.96 -9.50
CA ALA A 58 -6.60 3.32 -10.09
C ALA A 58 -7.33 4.49 -9.41
N GLU A 59 -6.72 5.14 -8.42
CA GLU A 59 -7.27 6.35 -7.82
C GLU A 59 -6.99 7.57 -8.71
N THR A 60 -8.06 8.26 -9.13
CA THR A 60 -7.98 9.55 -9.85
C THR A 60 -8.11 10.70 -8.86
N TRP A 61 -7.10 11.57 -8.83
CA TRP A 61 -7.04 12.84 -8.08
C TRP A 61 -6.86 14.02 -9.03
#